data_AF-A0A7J6H1D3-F1
#
_entry.id   AF-A0A7J6H1D3-F1
#
_cell.length_a   1.000
_cell.length_b   1.000
_cell.length_c   1.000
_cell.angle_alpha   90.00
_cell.angle_beta   90.00
_cell.angle_gamma   90.00
#
_symmetry.space_group_name_H-M   'P 1'
#
loop_
_entity.id
_entity.type
_entity.pdbx_description
1 polymer ?
#
loop_
_entity_poly.entity_id
_entity_poly.type
_entity_poly.pdbx_seq_one_letter_code
_entity_poly.pdbx_strand_id
1 'polypeptide(L)' 'MEDPDLRGYRGTDAPLSPASYSALHVVGDLVGLLDHLGIEQVLLVGHDCGAAMALYLCLFRPDRVKTLVNLDYK' A
#
# COMPACT_ATOMS: atom_id res chain seq x y z
N MET A 1 14.27 1.44 -11.26
CA MET A 1 13.37 0.68 -10.38
C MET A 1 12.05 1.42 -10.48
N GLU A 2 11.06 0.81 -11.13
CA GLU A 2 9.71 1.39 -11.18
C GLU A 2 9.00 1.12 -9.84
N ASP A 3 8.07 1.99 -9.48
CA ASP A 3 7.29 1.87 -8.25
C ASP A 3 6.35 0.64 -8.31
N PRO A 4 6.04 0.00 -7.18
CA PRO A 4 5.17 -1.18 -7.16
C PRO A 4 3.73 -0.82 -7.53
N ASP A 5 3.10 -1.68 -8.34
CA ASP A 5 1.68 -1.56 -8.70
C ASP A 5 0.78 -2.19 -7.63
N LEU A 6 -0.39 -1.58 -7.39
CA LEU A 6 -1.43 -2.13 -6.52
C LEU A 6 -2.20 -3.26 -7.23
N ARG A 7 -2.80 -4.18 -6.46
CA ARG A 7 -3.73 -5.19 -7.01
C ARG A 7 -4.76 -4.57 -7.96
N GLY A 8 -5.03 -5.24 -9.08
CA GLY A 8 -5.92 -4.75 -10.13
C GLY A 8 -5.31 -3.70 -11.05
N TYR A 9 -4.06 -3.28 -10.82
CA TYR A 9 -3.34 -2.36 -11.70
C TYR A 9 -2.19 -3.05 -12.44
N ARG A 10 -2.06 -2.71 -13.73
CA ARG A 10 -0.98 -3.14 -14.61
C ARG A 10 -0.73 -4.66 -14.55
N GLY A 11 0.48 -5.07 -14.18
CA GLY A 11 0.93 -6.46 -14.16
C GLY A 11 0.56 -7.24 -12.91
N THR A 12 -0.26 -6.68 -12.00
CA THR A 12 -0.75 -7.39 -10.82
C THR A 12 -2.01 -8.17 -11.11
N ASP A 13 -2.31 -9.16 -10.26
CA ASP A 13 -3.58 -9.88 -10.32
C ASP A 13 -4.76 -8.92 -10.15
N ALA A 14 -5.82 -9.17 -10.93
CA ALA A 14 -7.07 -8.39 -10.91
C ALA A 14 -8.26 -9.28 -10.54
N PRO A 15 -8.48 -9.55 -9.23
CA PRO A 15 -9.64 -10.31 -8.77
C PRO A 15 -10.96 -9.74 -9.30
N LEU A 16 -11.91 -10.61 -9.67
CA LEU A 16 -13.21 -10.18 -10.22
C LEU A 16 -14.18 -9.67 -9.13
N SER A 17 -14.00 -10.08 -7.88
CA SER A 17 -14.90 -9.71 -6.80
C SER A 17 -14.53 -8.34 -6.22
N PRO A 18 -15.46 -7.37 -6.15
CA PRO A 18 -15.22 -6.10 -5.49
C PRO A 18 -14.80 -6.24 -4.02
N ALA A 19 -15.24 -7.31 -3.35
CA ALA A 19 -14.88 -7.59 -1.96
C ALA A 19 -13.37 -7.88 -1.77
N SER A 20 -12.67 -8.22 -2.85
CA SER A 20 -11.22 -8.50 -2.85
C SER A 20 -10.35 -7.23 -2.89
N TYR A 21 -10.94 -6.04 -2.85
CA TYR A 21 -10.24 -4.74 -2.88
C TYR A 21 -10.46 -3.92 -1.60
N SER A 22 -10.79 -4.57 -0.49
CA SER A 22 -10.92 -3.86 0.80
C SER A 22 -9.57 -3.29 1.27
N ALA A 23 -9.61 -2.29 2.15
CA ALA A 23 -8.40 -1.69 2.72
C ALA A 23 -7.45 -2.73 3.34
N LEU A 24 -8.00 -3.76 4.00
CA LEU A 24 -7.21 -4.84 4.59
C LEU A 24 -6.49 -5.70 3.56
N HIS A 25 -7.11 -5.93 2.39
CA HIS A 25 -6.48 -6.65 1.30
C HIS A 25 -5.30 -5.89 0.72
N VAL A 26 -5.44 -4.57 0.54
CA VAL A 26 -4.35 -3.72 0.04
C VAL A 26 -3.23 -3.63 1.06
N VAL A 27 -3.55 -3.42 2.35
CA VAL A 27 -2.54 -3.43 3.42
C VAL A 27 -1.83 -4.77 3.51
N GLY A 28 -2.56 -5.88 3.33
CA GLY A 28 -1.98 -7.23 3.28
C GLY A 28 -0.95 -7.38 2.18
N ASP A 29 -1.22 -6.89 0.97
CA ASP A 29 -0.24 -6.93 -0.14
C ASP A 29 0.98 -6.08 0.16
N LEU A 30 0.79 -4.87 0.69
CA LEU A 30 1.90 -3.99 1.03
C LEU A 30 2.82 -4.61 2.08
N VAL A 31 2.24 -5.20 3.13
CA VAL A 31 3.00 -5.93 4.14
C VAL A 31 3.73 -7.13 3.54
N GLY A 32 3.03 -7.93 2.73
CA GLY A 32 3.62 -9.11 2.07
C GLY A 32 4.77 -8.73 1.13
N LEU A 33 4.65 -7.60 0.43
CA LEU A 33 5.72 -7.05 -0.39
C LEU A 33 6.93 -6.64 0.46
N LEU A 34 6.71 -5.92 1.57
CA LEU A 34 7.81 -5.53 2.46
C LEU A 34 8.51 -6.76 3.06
N ASP A 35 7.74 -7.78 3.46
CA ASP A 35 8.29 -9.05 3.94
C ASP A 35 9.12 -9.76 2.88
N HIS A 36 8.61 -9.83 1.64
CA HIS A 36 9.34 -10.44 0.53
C HIS A 36 10.66 -9.72 0.23
N LEU A 37 10.69 -8.39 0.40
CA LEU A 37 11.89 -7.58 0.22
C LEU A 37 12.81 -7.53 1.47
N GLY A 38 12.39 -8.12 2.59
CA GLY A 38 13.14 -8.07 3.86
C GLY A 38 13.20 -6.67 4.48
N ILE A 39 12.20 -5.82 4.20
CA ILE A 39 12.14 -4.43 4.67
C ILE A 39 11.25 -4.37 5.92
N GLU A 40 11.83 -4.00 7.06
CA GLU A 40 11.07 -3.93 8.31
C GLU A 40 10.20 -2.67 8.40
N GLN A 41 10.71 -1.53 7.94
CA GLN A 41 10.03 -0.23 7.94
C GLN A 41 10.33 0.57 6.68
N VAL A 42 9.36 1.40 6.27
CA VAL A 42 9.50 2.28 5.11
C VAL A 42 9.26 3.76 5.44
N LEU A 43 9.90 4.62 4.64
CA LEU A 43 9.38 5.96 4.39
C LEU A 43 8.35 5.84 3.27
N LEU A 44 7.09 6.10 3.61
CA LEU A 44 5.95 5.88 2.74
C LEU A 44 5.56 7.20 2.07
N VAL A 45 5.40 7.18 0.75
CA VAL A 45 4.88 8.31 -0.02
C VAL A 45 3.56 7.90 -0.67
N GLY A 46 2.50 8.66 -0.45
CA GLY A 46 1.18 8.43 -1.05
C GLY A 46 0.74 9.62 -1.91
N HIS A 47 0.04 9.36 -3.00
CA HIS A 47 -0.55 10.35 -3.92
C HIS A 47 -1.84 9.79 -4.52
N ASP A 48 -2.88 10.62 -4.65
CA ASP A 48 -4.23 10.25 -5.11
C ASP A 48 -4.79 9.00 -4.36
N CYS A 49 -5.25 7.97 -5.07
CA CYS A 49 -5.68 6.72 -4.48
C CYS A 49 -4.60 6.09 -3.56
N GLY A 50 -3.32 6.31 -3.88
CA GLY A 50 -2.18 5.86 -3.08
C GLY A 50 -2.07 6.57 -1.73
N ALA A 51 -2.54 7.81 -1.60
CA ALA A 51 -2.60 8.54 -0.33
C ALA A 51 -3.54 7.87 0.67
N ALA A 52 -4.74 7.50 0.20
CA ALA A 52 -5.72 6.79 1.03
C ALA A 52 -5.17 5.43 1.49
N MET A 53 -4.49 4.70 0.60
CA MET A 53 -3.88 3.41 0.95
C MET A 53 -2.72 3.57 1.93
N ALA A 54 -1.90 4.62 1.76
CA ALA A 54 -0.81 4.92 2.68
C ALA A 54 -1.32 5.21 4.10
N LEU A 55 -2.44 5.95 4.22
CA LEU A 55 -3.11 6.17 5.50
C LEU A 55 -3.61 4.86 6.12
N TYR A 56 -4.18 3.94 5.34
CA TYR A 56 -4.58 2.63 5.85
C TYR A 56 -3.40 1.79 6.34
N LEU A 57 -2.25 1.82 5.64
CA LEU A 57 -1.04 1.13 6.09
C LEU A 57 -0.56 1.71 7.44
N CYS A 58 -0.53 3.04 7.58
CA CYS A 58 -0.21 3.68 8.86
C CYS A 58 -1.19 3.33 9.98
N LEU A 59 -2.49 3.24 9.68
CA LEU A 59 -3.52 2.94 10.66
C LEU A 59 -3.46 1.49 11.15
N PHE A 60 -3.33 0.54 10.23
CA PHE A 60 -3.41 -0.88 10.56
C PHE A 60 -2.06 -1.51 10.88
N ARG A 61 -0.95 -0.94 10.37
CA ARG A 61 0.43 -1.42 10.58
C ARG A 61 1.41 -0.26 10.82
N PRO A 62 1.20 0.53 11.89
CA PRO A 62 2.11 1.64 12.22
C PRO A 62 3.53 1.16 12.49
N ASP A 63 3.72 -0.10 12.89
CA ASP A 63 5.02 -0.74 13.07
C ASP A 63 5.87 -0.76 11.79
N ARG A 64 5.23 -0.69 10.62
CA ARG A 64 5.88 -0.76 9.30
C ARG A 64 6.22 0.60 8.70
N VAL A 65 5.78 1.70 9.29
CA VAL A 65 5.93 3.04 8.71
C VAL A 65 6.75 3.94 9.63
N LYS A 66 7.93 4.34 9.15
CA LYS A 66 8.80 5.26 9.87
C LYS A 66 8.36 6.71 9.68
N THR A 67 7.89 7.05 8.49
CA THR A 67 7.45 8.40 8.12
C THR A 67 6.48 8.30 6.95
N LEU A 68 5.43 9.13 6.96
CA LEU A 68 4.48 9.27 5.85
C LEU A 68 4.64 10.68 5.26
N VAL A 69 4.84 10.75 3.95
CA VAL A 69 4.66 11.96 3.15
C VAL A 69 3.43 11.77 2.29
N ASN A 70 2.37 12.50 2.60
CA ASN A 70 1.13 12.41 1.85
C ASN A 70 1.02 13.58 0.89
N LEU A 71 1.11 13.29 -0.40
CA LEU A 71 1.01 14.27 -1.48
C LEU A 71 -0.42 14.35 -1.98
N ASP A 72 -1.34 14.61 -1.04
CA ASP A 72 -2.73 14.92 -1.31
C ASP A 72 -3.18 15.92 -0.25
N TYR A 73 -3.26 17.18 -0.64
CA TYR A 73 -3.97 18.21 0.10
C TYR A 73 -5.22 18.53 -0.70
N LYS A 74 -6.36 18.58 -0.01
CA LYS A 74 -7.42 19.47 -0.45
C LYS A 74 -7.01 20.89 -0.13
#